data_AF-A0A1H4CD07-F1
#
_entry.id   AF-A0A1H4CD07-F1
#
_cell.length_a   1.000
_cell.length_b   1.000
_cell.length_c   1.000
_cell.angle_alpha   90.00
_cell.angle_beta   90.00
_cell.angle_gamma   90.00
#
_symmetry.space_group_name_H-M   'P 1'
#
loop_
_entity.id
_entity.type
_entity.pdbx_description
1 polymer ?
#
loop_
_entity_poly.entity_id
_entity_poly.type
_entity_poly.pdbx_seq_one_letter_code
_entity_poly.pdbx_strand_id
1 'polypeptide(L)'
;MRKELEPKLHPGRHGNDDEHLYKRTHSLDIRLSPVEFIALKESWNKTQFNSMAAYVRNTIFKGNEKKIDFYFEEKQQDRILAAKYLAELNKQGKNLNQIAKQLSTKSEFMKQEGRLLLDDLKNTLLSIQEIKDKLSSQKKI
;
A
#
# COMPACT_ATOMS: atom_id res chain seq x y z
N MET A 1 -3.37 -49.25 -0.31
CA MET A 1 -4.37 -48.36 0.31
C MET A 1 -4.39 -47.05 -0.46
N ARG A 2 -5.55 -46.67 -0.99
CA ARG A 2 -5.75 -45.47 -1.79
C ARG A 2 -5.59 -44.23 -0.90
N LYS A 3 -4.47 -43.50 -1.04
CA LYS A 3 -4.30 -42.12 -0.51
C LYS A 3 -5.14 -41.13 -1.34
N GLU A 4 -6.40 -41.47 -1.58
CA GLU A 4 -7.26 -40.74 -2.49
C GLU A 4 -7.98 -39.65 -1.69
N LEU A 5 -7.51 -38.40 -1.88
CA LEU A 5 -8.23 -37.17 -1.60
C LEU A 5 -8.39 -36.80 -0.11
N GLU A 6 -7.40 -36.11 0.44
CA GLU A 6 -7.53 -35.45 1.75
C GLU A 6 -8.20 -34.07 1.61
N PRO A 7 -9.38 -33.83 2.22
CA PRO A 7 -10.03 -32.52 2.16
C PRO A 7 -9.26 -31.46 2.97
N LYS A 8 -9.35 -30.20 2.53
CA LYS A 8 -8.86 -29.07 3.31
C LYS A 8 -9.78 -28.83 4.51
N LEU A 9 -9.20 -28.58 5.68
CA LEU A 9 -9.93 -28.21 6.90
C LEU A 9 -10.69 -26.87 6.74
N HIS A 10 -10.08 -25.91 6.03
CA HIS A 10 -10.68 -24.63 5.69
C HIS A 10 -10.25 -24.23 4.27
N PRO A 11 -11.12 -24.36 3.26
CA PRO A 11 -10.86 -23.81 1.93
C PRO A 11 -10.63 -22.29 2.03
N GLY A 12 -9.48 -21.80 1.56
CA GLY A 12 -9.20 -20.36 1.48
C GLY A 12 -8.65 -19.65 2.72
N ARG A 13 -8.19 -20.35 3.77
CA ARG A 13 -7.38 -19.72 4.85
C ARG A 13 -5.90 -20.05 4.72
N HIS A 14 -5.08 -19.01 4.88
CA HIS A 14 -3.61 -18.92 4.83
C HIS A 14 -2.85 -20.24 4.61
N GLY A 15 -2.29 -20.40 3.40
CA GLY A 15 -1.31 -21.43 3.07
C GLY A 15 -1.63 -22.30 1.84
N ASN A 16 -2.84 -22.21 1.29
CA ASN A 16 -3.21 -22.86 0.03
C ASN A 16 -4.18 -21.95 -0.74
N ASP A 17 -3.63 -21.09 -1.59
CA ASP A 17 -4.34 -20.04 -2.34
C ASP A 17 -5.13 -20.57 -3.57
N ASP A 18 -5.59 -21.82 -3.52
CA ASP A 18 -6.51 -22.39 -4.51
C ASP A 18 -7.86 -22.76 -3.89
N GLU A 19 -8.91 -22.57 -4.69
CA GLU A 19 -10.31 -22.85 -4.34
C GLU A 19 -10.62 -24.36 -4.33
N HIS A 20 -9.64 -25.19 -4.67
CA HIS A 20 -9.82 -26.63 -4.75
C HIS A 20 -10.09 -27.25 -3.36
N LEU A 21 -11.04 -28.19 -3.29
CA LEU A 21 -11.51 -28.83 -2.04
C LEU A 21 -10.45 -29.70 -1.37
N TYR A 22 -9.56 -30.30 -2.17
CA TYR A 22 -8.57 -31.26 -1.71
C TYR A 22 -7.18 -30.66 -1.59
N LYS A 23 -6.42 -31.17 -0.63
CA LYS A 23 -5.00 -30.86 -0.46
C LYS A 23 -4.18 -31.43 -1.61
N ARG A 24 -3.08 -30.73 -1.92
CA ARG A 24 -2.06 -31.22 -2.85
C ARG A 24 -1.15 -32.18 -2.09
N THR A 25 -1.25 -33.46 -2.40
CA THR A 25 -0.54 -34.54 -1.69
C THR A 25 0.56 -35.20 -2.52
N HIS A 26 0.72 -34.78 -3.78
CA HIS A 26 1.68 -35.33 -4.73
C HIS A 26 2.68 -34.25 -5.17
N SER A 27 3.93 -34.66 -5.41
CA SER A 27 4.99 -33.82 -5.98
C SER A 27 5.29 -34.21 -7.42
N LEU A 28 5.75 -33.24 -8.21
CA LEU A 28 6.32 -33.44 -9.54
C LEU A 28 7.69 -32.78 -9.54
N ASP A 29 8.74 -33.61 -9.68
CA ASP A 29 10.11 -33.13 -9.68
C ASP A 29 10.67 -33.15 -11.12
N ILE A 30 11.20 -32.01 -11.55
CA ILE A 30 11.78 -31.84 -12.89
C ILE A 30 13.23 -31.44 -12.73
N ARG A 31 14.14 -32.16 -13.40
CA ARG A 31 15.55 -31.77 -13.47
C ARG A 31 15.72 -30.71 -14.55
N LEU A 32 16.32 -29.58 -14.18
CA LEU A 32 16.59 -28.46 -15.07
C LEU A 32 18.10 -28.29 -15.23
N SER A 33 18.53 -28.00 -16.45
CA SER A 33 19.85 -27.42 -16.69
C SER A 33 19.94 -26.01 -16.10
N PRO A 34 21.15 -25.46 -15.89
CA PRO A 34 21.32 -24.10 -15.38
C PRO A 34 20.61 -23.03 -16.24
N VAL A 35 20.62 -23.19 -17.57
CA VAL A 35 19.99 -22.26 -18.51
C VAL A 35 18.46 -22.28 -18.34
N GLU A 36 17.87 -23.46 -18.22
CA GLU A 36 16.42 -23.62 -18.02
C GLU A 36 15.98 -23.06 -16.66
N PHE A 37 16.78 -23.26 -15.61
CA PHE A 37 16.47 -22.71 -14.29
C PHE A 37 16.50 -21.17 -14.27
N ILE A 38 17.47 -20.56 -14.93
CA ILE A 38 17.55 -19.09 -15.05
C ILE A 38 16.34 -18.56 -15.82
N ALA A 39 16.02 -19.14 -16.98
CA ALA A 39 14.87 -18.73 -17.78
C ALA A 39 13.55 -18.87 -17.00
N LEU A 40 13.40 -19.93 -16.20
CA LEU A 40 12.25 -20.12 -15.33
C LEU A 40 12.16 -19.03 -14.26
N LYS A 41 13.28 -18.72 -13.60
CA LYS A 41 13.36 -17.69 -12.55
C LYS A 41 13.06 -16.30 -13.10
N GLU A 42 13.61 -15.95 -14.26
CA GLU A 42 13.33 -14.68 -14.92
C GLU A 42 11.86 -14.55 -15.32
N SER A 43 11.26 -15.63 -15.82
CA SER A 43 9.85 -15.64 -16.18
C SER A 43 8.96 -15.49 -14.96
N TRP A 44 9.27 -16.18 -13.86
CA TRP A 44 8.58 -16.01 -12.58
C TRP A 44 8.71 -14.59 -12.02
N ASN A 45 9.90 -14.00 -12.05
CA ASN A 45 10.15 -12.63 -11.55
C ASN A 45 9.34 -11.55 -12.28
N LYS A 46 8.93 -11.81 -13.53
CA LYS A 46 8.05 -10.92 -14.30
C LYS A 46 6.57 -11.04 -13.93
N THR A 47 6.23 -11.98 -13.05
CA THR A 47 4.86 -12.24 -12.61
C THR A 47 4.64 -11.85 -11.14
N GLN A 48 3.39 -11.90 -10.69
CA GLN A 48 2.97 -11.53 -9.34
C GLN A 48 2.66 -12.76 -8.48
N PHE A 49 3.27 -13.92 -8.77
CA PHE A 49 3.06 -15.14 -7.97
C PHE A 49 3.99 -15.15 -6.76
N ASN A 50 3.47 -15.52 -5.59
CA ASN A 50 4.20 -15.60 -4.32
C ASN A 50 5.29 -16.69 -4.27
N SER A 51 5.24 -17.65 -5.19
CA SER A 51 6.18 -18.75 -5.25
C SER A 51 6.34 -19.24 -6.68
N MET A 52 7.54 -19.74 -6.99
CA MET A 52 7.82 -20.38 -8.27
C MET A 52 6.90 -21.60 -8.51
N ALA A 53 6.52 -22.31 -7.45
CA ALA A 53 5.58 -23.43 -7.53
C ALA A 53 4.18 -22.99 -7.98
N ALA A 54 3.65 -21.88 -7.47
CA ALA A 54 2.37 -21.33 -7.91
C ALA A 54 2.43 -20.87 -9.38
N TYR A 55 3.51 -20.20 -9.78
CA TYR A 55 3.74 -19.79 -11.17
C TYR A 55 3.79 -20.98 -12.14
N VAL A 56 4.59 -22.00 -11.83
CA VAL A 56 4.73 -23.21 -12.65
C VAL A 56 3.39 -23.94 -12.75
N ARG A 57 2.66 -24.08 -11.63
CA ARG A 57 1.35 -24.76 -11.63
C ARG A 57 0.33 -24.01 -12.49
N ASN A 58 0.28 -22.67 -12.37
CA ASN A 58 -0.55 -21.82 -13.22
C ASN A 58 -0.22 -22.00 -14.71
N THR A 59 1.07 -22.10 -15.03
CA THR A 59 1.54 -22.27 -16.41
C THR A 59 1.16 -23.63 -16.99
N ILE A 60 1.33 -24.71 -16.22
CA ILE A 60 1.07 -26.09 -16.67
C ILE A 60 -0.43 -26.39 -16.74
N PHE A 61 -1.17 -26.07 -15.67
CA PHE A 61 -2.56 -26.49 -15.52
C PHE A 61 -3.57 -25.41 -15.90
N LYS A 62 -3.12 -24.21 -16.28
CA LYS A 62 -3.97 -23.05 -16.61
C LYS A 62 -5.01 -22.75 -15.52
N GLY A 63 -4.71 -23.11 -14.26
CA GLY A 63 -5.65 -23.06 -13.15
C GLY A 63 -5.83 -21.65 -12.56
N ASN A 64 -6.82 -21.48 -11.69
CA ASN A 64 -7.10 -20.23 -10.96
C ASN A 64 -6.15 -20.03 -9.77
N GLU A 65 -4.83 -20.19 -9.96
CA GLU A 65 -3.88 -19.76 -8.93
C GLU A 65 -4.00 -18.25 -8.79
N LYS A 66 -4.39 -17.78 -7.60
CA LYS A 66 -4.51 -16.35 -7.36
C LYS A 66 -3.12 -15.74 -7.38
N LYS A 67 -2.85 -14.88 -8.37
CA LYS A 67 -1.76 -13.91 -8.28
C LYS A 67 -1.95 -13.12 -6.99
N ILE A 68 -0.85 -12.73 -6.34
CA ILE A 68 -0.94 -11.95 -5.10
C ILE A 68 -1.84 -10.75 -5.37
N ASP A 69 -2.89 -10.62 -4.56
CA ASP A 69 -3.58 -9.35 -4.43
C ASP A 69 -2.60 -8.41 -3.74
N PHE A 70 -2.03 -7.47 -4.50
CA PHE A 70 -1.19 -6.38 -3.97
C PHE A 70 -1.95 -5.46 -3.01
N TYR A 71 -3.19 -5.79 -2.65
CA TYR A 71 -4.02 -5.14 -1.65
C TYR A 71 -3.26 -4.70 -0.39
N PHE A 72 -2.26 -5.47 0.07
CA PHE A 72 -1.43 -5.07 1.20
C PHE A 72 -0.38 -4.00 0.88
N GLU A 73 0.28 -4.09 -0.27
CA GLU A 73 1.26 -3.08 -0.70
C GLU A 73 0.57 -1.77 -1.09
N GLU A 74 -0.55 -1.84 -1.78
CA GLU A 74 -1.38 -0.69 -2.12
C GLU A 74 -1.92 0.00 -0.86
N LYS A 75 -2.47 -0.76 0.10
CA LYS A 75 -2.84 -0.21 1.42
C LYS A 75 -1.66 0.37 2.18
N GLN A 76 -0.46 -0.18 2.02
CA GLN A 76 0.73 0.35 2.69
C GLN A 76 1.14 1.70 2.08
N GLN A 77 1.11 1.82 0.76
CA GLN A 77 1.37 3.09 0.07
C GLN A 77 0.32 4.14 0.43
N ASP A 78 -0.97 3.77 0.43
CA ASP A 78 -2.05 4.65 0.86
C ASP A 78 -1.88 5.13 2.31
N ARG A 79 -1.47 4.24 3.21
CA ARG A 79 -1.18 4.58 4.61
C ARG A 79 0.00 5.54 4.73
N ILE A 80 1.09 5.31 4.00
CA ILE A 80 2.26 6.18 3.99
C ILE A 80 1.89 7.58 3.46
N LEU A 81 1.12 7.62 2.38
CA LEU A 81 0.63 8.85 1.77
C LEU A 81 -0.29 9.62 2.73
N ALA A 82 -1.26 8.93 3.36
CA ALA A 82 -2.14 9.52 4.36
C ALA A 82 -1.35 10.06 5.57
N ALA A 83 -0.35 9.32 6.06
CA ALA A 83 0.49 9.75 7.17
C ALA A 83 1.28 11.03 6.84
N LYS A 84 1.78 11.14 5.61
CA LYS A 84 2.48 12.35 5.14
C LYS A 84 1.57 13.58 5.16
N TYR A 85 0.37 13.49 4.58
CA TYR A 85 -0.57 14.61 4.57
C TYR A 85 -1.07 14.98 5.97
N LEU A 86 -1.30 13.99 6.84
CA LEU A 86 -1.65 14.24 8.24
C LEU A 86 -0.53 14.99 8.98
N ALA A 87 0.74 14.65 8.74
CA ALA A 87 1.86 15.35 9.33
C ALA A 87 1.94 16.82 8.86
N GLU A 88 1.74 17.07 7.56
CA GLU A 88 1.69 18.42 6.99
C GLU A 88 0.52 19.24 7.57
N LEU A 89 -0.69 18.67 7.65
CA LEU A 89 -1.85 19.32 8.26
C LEU A 89 -1.64 19.61 9.75
N ASN A 90 -1.04 18.68 10.50
CA ASN A 90 -0.72 18.88 11.91
C ASN A 90 0.24 20.06 12.13
N LYS A 91 1.21 20.25 11.21
CA LYS A 91 2.10 21.42 11.25
C LYS A 91 1.30 22.71 11.08
N GLN A 92 0.38 22.77 10.11
CA GLN A 92 -0.46 23.95 9.91
C GLN A 92 -1.42 24.20 11.07
N GLY A 93 -1.99 23.14 11.67
CA GLY A 93 -2.82 23.25 12.87
C GLY A 93 -2.07 23.83 14.07
N LYS A 94 -0.78 23.47 14.24
CA LYS A 94 0.07 24.10 15.27
C LYS A 94 0.29 25.58 15.01
N ASN A 95 0.56 25.97 13.76
CA ASN A 95 0.72 27.37 13.38
C ASN A 95 -0.56 28.17 13.65
N LEU A 96 -1.73 27.66 13.24
CA LEU A 96 -3.03 28.29 13.52
C LEU A 96 -3.29 28.44 15.02
N ASN A 97 -2.98 27.41 15.82
CA ASN A 97 -3.11 27.48 17.27
C ASN A 97 -2.20 28.55 17.88
N GLN A 98 -1.00 28.73 17.35
CA GLN A 98 -0.08 29.76 17.81
C GLN A 98 -0.61 31.16 17.47
N ILE A 99 -1.11 31.36 16.24
CA ILE A 99 -1.75 32.60 15.81
C ILE A 99 -2.97 32.90 16.71
N ALA A 100 -3.84 31.91 16.93
CA ALA A 100 -5.02 32.05 17.80
C ALA A 100 -4.63 32.42 19.23
N LYS A 101 -3.58 31.79 19.80
CA LYS A 101 -3.05 32.16 21.10
C LYS A 101 -2.58 33.62 21.12
N GLN A 102 -1.79 34.04 20.14
CA GLN A 102 -1.32 35.42 20.05
C GLN A 102 -2.48 36.43 19.99
N LEU A 103 -3.51 36.16 19.17
CA LEU A 103 -4.72 36.96 19.07
C LEU A 103 -5.52 37.00 20.39
N SER A 104 -5.56 35.91 21.13
CA SER A 104 -6.29 35.83 22.40
C SER A 104 -5.56 36.47 23.58
N THR A 105 -4.22 36.50 23.55
CA THR A 105 -3.39 36.91 24.69
C THR A 105 -2.97 38.38 24.60
N LYS A 106 -2.83 38.94 23.41
CA LYS A 106 -2.52 40.37 23.22
C LYS A 106 -3.79 41.18 22.97
N SER A 107 -4.00 42.20 23.79
CA SER A 107 -5.09 43.18 23.61
C SER A 107 -4.79 44.25 22.57
N GLU A 108 -3.51 44.55 22.35
CA GLU A 108 -3.05 45.52 21.35
C GLU A 108 -1.84 44.96 20.58
N PHE A 109 -1.82 45.25 19.28
CA PHE A 109 -0.72 44.89 18.39
C PHE A 109 -0.05 46.14 17.85
N MET A 110 1.27 46.16 17.87
CA MET A 110 2.00 47.14 17.07
C MET A 110 1.76 46.87 15.59
N LYS A 111 1.76 47.92 14.75
CA LYS A 111 1.49 47.81 13.30
C LYS A 111 2.39 46.79 12.59
N GLN A 112 3.63 46.63 13.05
CA GLN A 112 4.58 45.63 12.54
C GLN A 112 4.19 44.21 12.96
N GLU A 113 3.79 44.01 14.21
CA GLU A 113 3.35 42.70 14.72
C GLU A 113 2.06 42.23 14.03
N GLY A 114 1.11 43.15 13.82
CA GLY A 114 -0.12 42.86 13.08
C GLY A 114 0.16 42.47 11.63
N ARG A 115 1.15 43.09 10.97
CA ARG A 115 1.59 42.69 9.61
C ARG A 115 2.19 41.29 9.59
N LEU A 116 3.11 40.98 10.51
CA LEU A 116 3.72 39.66 10.59
C LEU A 116 2.67 38.56 10.82
N LEU A 117 1.70 38.82 11.70
CA LEU A 117 0.64 37.87 12.02
C LEU A 117 -0.32 37.65 10.83
N LEU A 118 -0.59 38.69 10.05
CA LEU A 118 -1.32 38.60 8.78
C LEU A 118 -0.55 37.78 7.73
N ASP A 119 0.76 37.99 7.61
CA ASP A 119 1.60 37.23 6.69
C ASP A 119 1.67 35.75 7.09
N ASP A 120 1.82 35.45 8.38
CA ASP A 120 1.80 34.07 8.90
C ASP A 120 0.45 33.38 8.63
N LEU A 121 -0.67 34.09 8.81
CA LEU A 121 -2.00 33.58 8.49
C LEU A 121 -2.14 33.29 6.99
N LYS A 122 -1.69 34.22 6.13
CA LYS A 122 -1.74 34.08 4.68
C LYS A 122 -0.89 32.91 4.19
N ASN A 123 0.32 32.74 4.72
CA ASN A 123 1.21 31.64 4.39
C ASN A 123 0.65 30.28 4.84
N THR A 124 0.02 30.25 6.01
CA THR A 124 -0.67 29.04 6.52
C THR A 124 -1.84 28.66 5.62
N LEU A 125 -2.63 29.65 5.18
CA LEU A 125 -3.78 29.42 4.29
C LEU A 125 -3.32 28.92 2.90
N LEU A 126 -2.28 29.52 2.32
CA LEU A 126 -1.67 29.06 1.07
C LEU A 126 -1.19 27.62 1.18
N SER A 127 -0.49 27.27 2.27
CA SER A 127 0.01 25.91 2.49
C SER A 127 -1.13 24.89 2.58
N ILE A 128 -2.23 25.24 3.25
CA ILE A 128 -3.42 24.37 3.33
C ILE A 128 -4.07 24.19 1.95
N GLN A 129 -4.14 25.26 1.15
CA GLN A 129 -4.67 25.22 -0.20
C GLN A 129 -3.84 24.28 -1.09
N GLU A 130 -2.50 24.37 -1.03
CA GLU A 130 -1.61 23.48 -1.76
C GLU A 130 -1.78 22.00 -1.36
N ILE A 131 -1.95 21.72 -0.06
CA ILE A 131 -2.22 20.36 0.43
C ILE A 131 -3.53 19.85 -0.16
N LYS A 132 -4.59 20.67 -0.15
CA LYS A 132 -5.89 20.33 -0.73
C LYS A 132 -5.80 20.04 -2.23
N ASP A 133 -5.07 20.86 -2.98
CA ASP A 133 -4.94 20.71 -4.43
C ASP A 133 -4.15 19.45 -4.80
N LYS A 134 -3.08 19.14 -4.04
CA LYS A 134 -2.32 17.89 -4.18
C LYS A 134 -3.20 16.66 -3.92
N LEU A 135 -4.01 16.69 -2.87
CA LEU A 135 -4.90 15.59 -2.48
C LEU A 135 -6.06 15.40 -3.50
N SER A 136 -6.58 16.50 -4.05
CA SER A 136 -7.64 16.47 -5.07
C SER A 136 -7.14 15.96 -6.42
N SER A 137 -5.87 16.26 -6.76
CA SER A 137 -5.25 15.80 -8.01
C SER A 137 -4.96 14.29 -8.00
N GLN A 138 -4.68 13.72 -6.82
CA GLN A 138 -4.42 12.28 -6.67
C GLN A 138 -5.69 11.42 -6.69
N LYS A 139 -6.87 11.96 -6.37
CA LYS A 139 -8.16 11.24 -6.42
C LYS A 139 -8.76 11.07 -7.82
N LYS A 140 -8.12 11.58 -8.88
CA LYS A 140 -8.65 11.59 -10.26
C LYS A 140 -8.32 10.34 -11.10
N ILE A 141 -7.93 9.23 -10.48
CA ILE A 141 -7.64 7.95 -11.15
C ILE A 141 -8.67 6.92 -10.73
#